data_AF-A0A959BUY4-F1
#
_entry.id   AF-A0A959BUY4-F1
#
_cell.length_a   1.000
_cell.length_b   1.000
_cell.length_c   1.000
_cell.angle_alpha   90.00
_cell.angle_beta   90.00
_cell.angle_gamma   90.00
#
_symmetry.space_group_name_H-M   'P 1'
#
loop_
_entity.id
_entity.type
_entity.pdbx_description
1 polymer ?
#
loop_
_entity_poly.entity_id
_entity_poly.type
_entity_poly.pdbx_seq_one_letter_code
_entity_poly.pdbx_strand_id
1 'polypeptide(L)'
;MKKIILLFTVGLFAWSCANSQKADIPARDKNIEYAKGVSNISKVEKQLDDGLSRAVFAGGCFWCVEEVFERVKGVEEAVSGYAGPDAPKPTYELVCTGTTDYAESVA
;
A
#
# COMPACT_ATOMS: atom_id res chain seq x y z
N MET A 1 18.47 47.12 10.04
CA MET A 1 17.70 46.11 10.79
C MET A 1 16.60 45.44 9.95
N LYS A 2 15.75 46.18 9.22
CA LYS A 2 14.69 45.60 8.37
C LYS A 2 15.19 44.73 7.18
N LYS A 3 16.38 45.02 6.63
CA LYS A 3 16.97 44.25 5.51
C LYS A 3 17.50 42.85 5.90
N ILE A 4 17.86 42.66 7.17
CA ILE A 4 18.34 41.36 7.70
C ILE A 4 17.17 40.39 7.95
N ILE A 5 16.03 40.93 8.38
CA ILE A 5 14.78 40.16 8.55
C ILE A 5 14.26 39.66 7.18
N LEU A 6 14.37 40.48 6.14
CA LEU A 6 13.92 40.11 4.78
C LEU A 6 14.78 38.99 4.13
N LEU A 7 16.06 38.89 4.49
CA LEU A 7 16.97 37.85 3.97
C LEU A 7 16.73 36.49 4.64
N PHE A 8 16.31 36.47 5.91
CA PHE A 8 15.97 35.23 6.62
C PHE A 8 14.64 34.62 6.13
N THR A 9 13.65 35.44 5.79
CA THR A 9 12.35 34.94 5.28
C THR A 9 12.44 34.37 3.87
N VAL A 10 13.34 34.88 3.02
CA VAL A 10 13.57 34.35 1.67
C VAL A 10 14.43 33.08 1.70
N GLY A 11 15.40 32.99 2.63
CA GLY A 11 16.25 31.81 2.78
C GLY A 11 15.53 30.55 3.27
N LEU A 12 14.56 30.70 4.18
CA LEU A 12 13.76 29.58 4.70
C LEU A 12 12.79 28.99 3.67
N PHE A 13 12.34 29.78 2.69
CA PHE A 13 11.42 29.31 1.65
C PHE A 13 12.12 28.47 0.57
N ALA A 14 13.41 28.73 0.30
CA ALA A 14 14.19 28.01 -0.71
C ALA A 14 14.65 26.61 -0.26
N TRP A 15 14.75 26.35 1.06
CA TRP A 15 15.15 25.03 1.56
C TRP A 15 14.02 23.99 1.50
N SER A 16 12.77 24.43 1.38
CA SER A 16 11.62 23.54 1.28
C SER A 16 11.49 22.84 -0.09
N CYS A 17 12.18 23.31 -1.14
CA CYS A 17 12.15 22.68 -2.47
C CYS A 17 13.38 21.80 -2.78
N ALA A 18 14.46 21.89 -1.98
CA ALA A 18 15.68 21.13 -2.23
C ALA A 18 15.72 19.76 -1.54
N ASN A 19 14.83 19.46 -0.59
CA ASN A 19 14.70 18.12 -0.01
C ASN A 19 13.72 17.26 -0.82
N SER A 20 13.87 17.26 -2.13
CA SER A 20 13.27 16.23 -2.97
C SER A 20 14.18 15.01 -2.92
N GLN A 21 14.06 14.21 -1.86
CA GLN A 21 14.53 12.83 -1.91
C GLN A 21 13.72 12.14 -3.00
N LYS A 22 14.31 12.03 -4.18
CA LYS A 22 13.92 11.01 -5.15
C LYS A 22 14.15 9.70 -4.40
N ALA A 23 13.11 9.16 -3.79
CA ALA A 23 13.14 7.78 -3.34
C ALA A 23 13.27 6.98 -4.63
N ASP A 24 14.50 6.61 -4.97
CA ASP A 24 14.75 5.58 -5.96
C ASP A 24 13.95 4.38 -5.46
N ILE A 25 12.83 4.06 -6.11
CA ILE A 25 12.13 2.80 -5.88
C ILE A 25 13.14 1.74 -6.34
N PRO A 26 13.75 0.96 -5.44
CA PRO A 26 14.67 -0.07 -5.86
C PRO A 26 13.88 -1.04 -6.74
N ALA A 27 14.40 -1.33 -7.93
CA ALA A 27 13.86 -2.36 -8.79
C ALA A 27 13.60 -3.60 -7.95
N ARG A 28 12.34 -4.09 -7.94
CA ARG A 28 11.84 -5.26 -7.22
C ARG A 28 12.97 -6.26 -6.91
N ASP A 29 13.53 -6.15 -5.70
CA ASP A 29 14.48 -7.14 -5.23
C ASP A 29 13.70 -8.42 -4.96
N LYS A 30 13.99 -9.45 -5.75
CA LYS A 30 13.36 -10.76 -5.64
C LYS A 30 13.84 -11.53 -4.39
N ASN A 31 14.73 -10.95 -3.59
CA ASN A 31 15.28 -11.52 -2.37
C ASN A 31 15.04 -10.64 -1.14
N ILE A 32 13.88 -9.97 -1.03
CA ILE A 32 13.44 -9.44 0.26
C ILE A 32 13.01 -10.63 1.12
N GLU A 33 13.89 -11.03 2.04
CA GLU A 33 13.64 -11.96 3.12
C GLU A 33 12.61 -11.33 4.09
N TYR A 34 11.32 -11.47 3.76
CA TYR A 34 10.24 -11.22 4.72
C TYR A 34 10.41 -12.19 5.89
N ALA A 35 10.93 -11.64 6.98
CA ALA A 35 11.11 -12.19 8.32
C ALA A 35 10.82 -13.71 8.47
N LYS A 36 11.91 -14.47 8.60
CA LYS A 36 11.98 -15.84 9.15
C LYS A 36 10.91 -16.07 10.23
N GLY A 37 9.83 -16.76 9.87
CA GLY A 37 8.76 -17.09 10.83
C GLY A 37 7.55 -17.83 10.28
N VAL A 38 7.36 -17.94 8.96
CA VAL A 38 6.19 -18.63 8.38
C VAL A 38 6.58 -20.02 7.91
N SER A 39 6.35 -21.03 8.74
CA SER A 39 6.75 -22.42 8.49
C SER A 39 5.84 -23.19 7.51
N ASN A 40 4.85 -22.55 6.87
CA ASN A 40 4.03 -23.20 5.82
C ASN A 40 3.51 -22.17 4.80
N ILE A 41 4.41 -21.63 3.98
CA ILE A 41 4.10 -20.79 2.80
C ILE A 41 3.76 -21.68 1.59
N SER A 42 2.89 -22.68 1.76
CA SER A 42 2.49 -23.57 0.66
C SER A 42 1.07 -23.32 0.15
N LYS A 43 0.29 -22.44 0.81
CA LYS A 43 -1.13 -22.26 0.50
C LYS A 43 -1.61 -20.82 0.35
N VAL A 44 -0.76 -19.81 0.57
CA VAL A 44 -1.21 -18.40 0.62
C VAL A 44 -0.87 -17.59 -0.63
N GLU A 45 0.02 -18.07 -1.50
CA GLU A 45 0.08 -17.58 -2.87
C GLU A 45 -0.63 -18.59 -3.77
N LYS A 46 -1.89 -18.30 -4.15
CA LYS A 46 -2.40 -18.83 -5.42
C LYS A 46 -1.36 -18.43 -6.46
N GLN A 47 -0.61 -19.40 -6.98
CA GLN A 47 0.38 -19.18 -8.02
C GLN A 47 -0.36 -18.47 -9.15
N LEU A 48 0.00 -17.22 -9.41
CA LEU A 48 -0.55 -16.48 -10.54
C LEU A 48 -0.08 -17.23 -11.79
N ASP A 49 -1.02 -17.63 -12.65
CA ASP A 49 -0.69 -18.28 -13.90
C ASP A 49 0.28 -17.39 -14.71
N ASP A 50 1.15 -18.01 -15.51
CA ASP A 50 2.14 -17.32 -16.33
C ASP A 50 1.46 -16.27 -17.24
N GLY A 51 1.58 -15.00 -16.86
CA GLY A 51 0.99 -13.86 -17.57
C GLY A 51 0.06 -12.98 -16.74
N LEU A 52 -0.37 -13.43 -15.55
CA LEU A 52 -1.20 -12.62 -14.64
C LEU A 52 -0.33 -11.85 -13.63
N SER A 53 -0.77 -10.65 -13.30
CA SER A 53 -0.17 -9.79 -12.27
C SER A 53 -1.21 -9.42 -11.23
N ARG A 54 -0.79 -9.32 -9.96
CA ARG A 54 -1.66 -8.91 -8.85
C ARG A 54 -1.42 -7.45 -8.48
N ALA A 55 -2.49 -6.75 -8.17
CA ALA A 55 -2.47 -5.41 -7.58
C ALA A 55 -3.43 -5.39 -6.39
N VAL A 56 -3.22 -4.51 -5.42
CA VAL A 56 -4.09 -4.36 -4.25
C VAL A 56 -4.57 -2.93 -4.15
N PHE A 57 -5.87 -2.73 -4.03
CA PHE A 57 -6.50 -1.41 -3.98
C PHE A 57 -7.30 -1.24 -2.68
N ALA A 58 -7.06 -0.15 -1.96
CA ALA A 58 -7.84 0.25 -0.77
C ALA A 58 -8.73 1.44 -1.12
N GLY A 59 -9.83 1.17 -1.81
CA GLY A 59 -10.70 2.18 -2.46
C GLY A 59 -11.94 2.62 -1.68
N GLY A 60 -12.10 2.17 -0.43
CA GLY A 60 -13.33 2.33 0.36
C GLY A 60 -14.01 0.99 0.60
N CYS A 61 -15.35 0.96 0.64
CA CYS A 61 -16.09 -0.27 0.90
C CYS A 61 -15.75 -1.34 -0.13
N PHE A 62 -15.15 -2.44 0.30
CA PHE A 62 -14.67 -3.49 -0.60
C PHE A 62 -15.77 -4.14 -1.44
N TRP A 63 -17.03 -4.14 -1.00
CA TRP A 63 -18.18 -4.67 -1.75
C TRP A 63 -18.43 -3.87 -3.02
N CYS A 64 -18.29 -2.54 -2.95
CA CYS A 64 -18.44 -1.69 -4.12
C CYS A 64 -17.23 -1.76 -5.04
N VAL A 65 -16.04 -1.90 -4.47
CA VAL A 65 -14.78 -1.90 -5.21
C VAL A 65 -14.59 -3.21 -5.97
N GLU A 66 -14.84 -4.36 -5.33
CA GLU A 66 -14.76 -5.69 -5.95
C GLU A 66 -15.69 -5.78 -7.16
N GLU A 67 -16.95 -5.44 -6.95
CA GLU A 67 -18.01 -5.43 -7.95
C GLU A 67 -17.67 -4.57 -9.19
N VAL A 68 -16.88 -3.51 -9.01
CA VAL A 68 -16.36 -2.70 -10.13
C VAL A 68 -15.22 -3.44 -10.85
N PHE A 69 -14.26 -4.00 -10.12
CA PHE A 69 -13.12 -4.71 -10.71
C PHE A 69 -13.50 -6.01 -11.42
N GLU A 70 -14.49 -6.76 -10.92
CA GLU A 70 -15.02 -7.95 -11.59
C GLU A 70 -15.55 -7.66 -13.01
N ARG A 71 -15.91 -6.41 -13.30
CA ARG A 71 -16.38 -5.98 -14.62
C ARG A 71 -15.29 -5.42 -15.53
N VAL A 72 -14.07 -5.25 -15.02
CA VAL A 72 -12.98 -4.65 -15.78
C VAL A 72 -12.40 -5.69 -16.74
N LYS A 73 -12.42 -5.40 -18.04
CA LYS A 73 -11.80 -6.26 -19.05
C LYS A 73 -10.30 -6.43 -18.76
N GLY A 74 -9.87 -7.67 -18.59
CA GLY A 74 -8.48 -8.02 -18.29
C GLY A 74 -8.21 -8.26 -16.81
N VAL A 75 -9.20 -8.09 -15.93
CA VAL A 75 -9.17 -8.62 -14.57
C VAL A 75 -9.69 -10.05 -14.61
N GLU A 76 -8.87 -10.99 -14.12
CA GLU A 76 -9.24 -12.41 -14.05
C GLU A 76 -10.03 -12.72 -12.78
N GLU A 77 -9.67 -12.10 -11.66
CA GLU A 77 -10.27 -12.31 -10.34
C GLU A 77 -10.11 -11.02 -9.53
N ALA A 78 -11.10 -10.73 -8.68
CA ALA A 78 -11.04 -9.67 -7.69
C ALA A 78 -11.47 -10.27 -6.34
N VAL A 79 -10.68 -10.07 -5.29
CA VAL A 79 -10.96 -10.66 -3.97
C VAL A 79 -10.94 -9.60 -2.87
N SER A 80 -12.07 -9.42 -2.20
CA SER A 80 -12.18 -8.60 -1.00
C SER A 80 -11.39 -9.16 0.17
N GLY A 81 -10.74 -8.28 0.91
CA GLY A 81 -10.01 -8.60 2.12
C GLY A 81 -9.51 -7.35 2.83
N TYR A 82 -8.48 -7.51 3.64
CA TYR A 82 -7.89 -6.42 4.42
C TYR A 82 -6.38 -6.36 4.20
N ALA A 83 -5.86 -5.17 3.97
CA ALA A 83 -4.43 -4.90 3.82
C ALA A 83 -3.96 -3.96 4.92
N GLY A 84 -2.85 -4.28 5.58
CA GLY A 84 -2.32 -3.50 6.70
C GLY A 84 -0.93 -3.98 7.13
N PRO A 85 -0.23 -3.20 7.98
CA PRO A 85 1.11 -3.52 8.46
C PRO A 85 1.13 -4.67 9.48
N ASP A 86 0.01 -4.92 10.15
CA ASP A 86 -0.10 -5.94 11.19
C ASP A 86 -0.32 -7.34 10.63
N ALA A 87 0.09 -8.35 11.40
CA ALA A 87 0.08 -9.76 11.00
C ALA A 87 -0.59 -10.70 12.03
N PRO A 88 -1.80 -10.39 12.54
CA PRO A 88 -2.76 -11.46 12.79
C PRO A 88 -4.03 -11.26 11.96
N LYS A 89 -4.51 -12.36 11.36
CA LYS A 89 -5.68 -12.44 10.46
C LYS A 89 -6.82 -11.51 10.92
N PRO A 90 -7.05 -10.37 10.25
CA PRO A 90 -8.11 -9.44 10.63
C PRO A 90 -9.48 -10.08 10.42
N THR A 91 -10.42 -9.76 11.31
CA THR A 91 -11.85 -10.05 11.11
C THR A 91 -12.59 -8.76 10.78
N TYR A 92 -13.75 -8.88 10.14
CA TYR A 92 -14.60 -7.73 9.84
C TYR A 92 -14.95 -6.92 11.09
N GLU A 93 -15.33 -7.61 12.17
CA GLU A 93 -15.70 -6.96 13.43
C GLU A 93 -14.54 -6.19 14.03
N LEU A 94 -13.33 -6.73 13.94
CA LEU A 94 -12.12 -6.07 14.45
C LEU A 94 -11.78 -4.83 13.61
N VAL A 95 -11.93 -4.88 12.30
CA VAL A 95 -11.67 -3.72 11.44
C VAL A 95 -12.72 -2.63 11.62
N CYS A 96 -14.00 -3.02 11.80
CA CYS A 96 -15.10 -2.09 12.04
C CYS A 96 -14.98 -1.31 13.36
N THR A 97 -14.11 -1.70 14.30
CA THR A 97 -13.84 -0.86 15.48
C THR A 97 -13.12 0.43 15.13
N GLY A 98 -12.45 0.48 13.97
CA GLY A 98 -11.59 1.60 13.55
C GLY A 98 -10.30 1.72 14.37
N THR A 99 -9.95 0.71 15.17
CA THR A 99 -8.74 0.72 16.03
C THR A 99 -7.59 -0.09 15.45
N THR A 100 -7.72 -0.59 14.22
CA THR A 100 -6.66 -1.32 13.53
C THR A 100 -6.09 -0.50 12.39
N ASP A 101 -4.86 -0.82 11.99
CA ASP A 101 -4.21 -0.21 10.82
C ASP A 101 -4.53 -0.95 9.51
N TYR A 102 -5.58 -1.78 9.50
CA TYR A 102 -6.06 -2.45 8.30
C TYR A 102 -7.03 -1.56 7.51
N ALA A 103 -6.88 -1.58 6.19
CA ALA A 103 -7.84 -1.02 5.26
C ALA A 103 -8.61 -2.12 4.55
N GLU A 104 -9.91 -1.92 4.32
CA GLU A 104 -10.66 -2.70 3.34
C GLU A 104 -9.99 -2.58 1.98
N SER A 105 -9.78 -3.73 1.33
CA SER A 105 -8.98 -3.83 0.11
C SER A 105 -9.50 -4.90 -0.84
N VAL A 106 -9.18 -4.75 -2.13
CA VAL A 106 -9.45 -5.72 -3.19
C VAL A 106 -8.15 -6.08 -3.89
N ALA A 107 -7.88 -7.38 -4.07
CA ALA A 107 -6.66 -7.93 -4.66
C ALA A 107 -6.91 -8.76 -5.92
#